data_AF-A0A504IWP6-F1
#
_entry.id   AF-A0A504IWP6-F1
#
_cell.length_a   1.000
_cell.length_b   1.000
_cell.length_c   1.000
_cell.angle_alpha   90.00
_cell.angle_beta   90.00
_cell.angle_gamma   90.00
#
_symmetry.space_group_name_H-M   'P 1'
#
loop_
_entity.id
_entity.type
_entity.pdbx_description
1 polymer ?
#
loop_
_entity_poly.entity_id
_entity_poly.type
_entity_poly.pdbx_seq_one_letter_code
_entity_poly.pdbx_strand_id
1 'polypeptide(L)'
;MFLGGAHGTLALARSLGAQKVPLTYITNDSPLPGWSRFVGATIRWPGPNDERALPFLLEAARKHRLEGCLLIPAADPEVRLVSENLAALSAIYKILLPSWDALQWVCDKPFLYRRATELRLSIPRTYDIASMVQASSLDMVFPVVLKPHMGGGNTRIARAKVVQADDRASFLAAYRDAAEQIGGQNVVVQERVPGGGESQFSYAALWNEGKPIAEFTARRSRQYPVDFGYTSTFVEIVDAPRAVA
;
A
#
# COMPACT_ATOMS: atom_id res chain seq x y z
N MET A 1 1.08 -15.32 13.07
CA MET A 1 2.13 -15.38 12.04
C MET A 1 2.16 -14.06 11.29
N PHE A 2 3.35 -13.50 11.07
CA PHE A 2 3.54 -12.37 10.18
C PHE A 2 4.09 -12.85 8.84
N LEU A 3 3.56 -12.32 7.75
CA LEU A 3 4.01 -12.61 6.39
C LEU A 3 4.57 -11.33 5.75
N GLY A 4 5.88 -11.29 5.54
CA GLY A 4 6.60 -10.17 4.95
C GLY A 4 6.72 -8.92 5.84
N GLY A 5 7.05 -7.80 5.19
CA GLY A 5 7.23 -6.50 5.83
C GLY A 5 8.56 -6.34 6.56
N ALA A 6 8.79 -5.13 7.09
CA ALA A 6 10.04 -4.76 7.74
C ALA A 6 9.80 -4.00 9.06
N HIS A 7 9.95 -2.67 9.07
CA HIS A 7 9.83 -1.85 10.27
C HIS A 7 8.48 -1.99 10.98
N GLY A 8 7.37 -2.00 10.22
CA GLY A 8 6.02 -2.22 10.77
C GLY A 8 5.88 -3.60 11.42
N THR A 9 6.35 -4.66 10.75
CA THR A 9 6.36 -6.02 11.29
C THR A 9 7.21 -6.13 12.56
N LEU A 10 8.36 -5.47 12.61
CA LEU A 10 9.20 -5.43 13.82
C LEU A 10 8.47 -4.74 14.98
N ALA A 11 7.77 -3.63 14.73
CA ALA A 11 6.96 -2.95 15.74
C ALA A 11 5.83 -3.85 16.26
N LEU A 12 5.10 -4.52 15.35
CA LEU A 12 4.07 -5.50 15.70
C LEU A 12 4.64 -6.66 16.52
N ALA A 13 5.79 -7.20 16.12
CA ALA A 13 6.45 -8.30 16.83
C ALA A 13 6.85 -7.90 18.25
N ARG A 14 7.33 -6.68 18.46
CA ARG A 14 7.64 -6.17 19.80
C ARG A 14 6.38 -5.95 20.64
N SER A 15 5.32 -5.39 20.05
CA SER A 15 4.06 -5.12 20.74
C SER A 15 3.34 -6.40 21.19
N LEU A 16 3.12 -7.35 20.27
CA LEU A 16 2.47 -8.62 20.57
C LEU A 16 3.37 -9.56 21.39
N GLY A 17 4.68 -9.51 21.14
CA GLY A 17 5.66 -10.27 21.90
C GLY A 17 5.72 -9.91 23.38
N ALA A 18 5.60 -8.62 23.71
CA ALA A 18 5.49 -8.16 25.09
C ALA A 18 4.25 -8.72 25.81
N GLN A 19 3.20 -9.04 25.04
CA GLN A 19 1.97 -9.70 25.52
C GLN A 19 2.06 -11.24 25.48
N LYS A 20 3.26 -11.80 25.24
CA LYS A 20 3.54 -13.25 25.20
C LYS A 20 2.79 -14.00 24.10
N VAL A 21 2.37 -13.31 23.04
CA VAL A 21 1.82 -13.98 21.85
C VAL A 21 2.95 -14.75 21.15
N PRO A 22 2.76 -16.04 20.79
CA PRO A 22 3.75 -16.78 19.99
C PRO A 22 3.84 -16.21 18.57
N LEU A 23 5.06 -15.92 18.12
CA LEU A 23 5.29 -15.27 16.82
C LEU A 23 6.19 -16.10 15.91
N THR A 24 5.64 -16.40 14.73
CA THR A 24 6.38 -16.93 13.58
C THR A 24 6.41 -15.85 12.51
N TYR A 25 7.59 -15.61 11.93
CA TYR A 25 7.82 -14.65 10.87
C TYR A 25 8.19 -15.38 9.58
N ILE A 26 7.45 -15.15 8.49
CA ILE A 26 7.75 -15.70 7.16
C ILE A 26 8.17 -14.55 6.23
N THR A 27 9.32 -14.68 5.57
CA THR A 27 9.87 -13.59 4.73
C THR A 27 10.75 -14.07 3.59
N ASN A 28 10.75 -13.32 2.49
CA ASN A 28 11.62 -13.50 1.33
C ASN A 28 12.60 -12.33 1.13
N ASP A 29 12.45 -11.22 1.86
CA ASP A 29 13.09 -9.94 1.52
C ASP A 29 13.79 -9.26 2.71
N SER A 30 13.25 -9.35 3.92
CA SER A 30 13.75 -8.60 5.09
C SER A 30 14.01 -9.50 6.30
N PRO A 31 15.26 -9.61 6.79
CA PRO A 31 15.55 -10.34 8.03
C PRO A 31 15.16 -9.55 9.29
N LEU A 32 14.87 -8.24 9.16
CA LEU A 32 14.81 -7.30 10.28
C LEU A 32 13.82 -7.70 11.40
N PRO A 33 12.57 -8.11 11.11
CA PRO A 33 11.66 -8.55 12.17
C PRO A 33 12.15 -9.81 12.90
N GLY A 34 12.84 -10.71 12.18
CA GLY A 34 13.37 -11.96 12.72
C GLY A 34 14.47 -11.79 13.77
N TRP A 35 15.10 -10.61 13.85
CA TRP A 35 16.06 -10.28 14.91
C TRP A 35 15.42 -9.88 16.23
N SER A 36 14.10 -9.71 16.27
CA SER A 36 13.39 -9.48 17.52
C SER A 36 13.46 -10.73 18.40
N ARG A 37 13.86 -10.57 19.66
CA ARG A 37 13.82 -11.65 20.67
C ARG A 37 12.43 -12.27 20.87
N PHE A 38 11.38 -11.58 20.41
CA PHE A 38 10.00 -12.04 20.50
C PHE A 38 9.58 -12.95 19.34
N VAL A 39 10.35 -13.01 18.26
CA VAL A 39 10.10 -13.93 17.14
C VAL A 39 10.71 -15.27 17.48
N GLY A 40 9.87 -16.29 17.64
CA GLY A 40 10.30 -17.64 18.00
C GLY A 40 10.83 -18.44 16.82
N ALA A 41 10.35 -18.16 15.61
CA ALA A 41 10.82 -18.80 14.39
C ALA A 41 10.77 -17.83 13.20
N THR A 42 11.82 -17.85 12.38
CA THR A 42 11.86 -17.17 11.09
C THR A 42 11.95 -18.22 9.98
N ILE A 43 11.05 -18.16 9.01
CA ILE A 43 10.93 -19.10 7.90
C ILE A 43 11.15 -18.32 6.59
N ARG A 44 11.96 -18.89 5.70
CA ARG A 44 12.15 -18.35 4.35
C ARG A 44 11.14 -18.98 3.40
N TRP A 45 10.56 -18.15 2.54
CA TRP A 45 9.61 -18.57 1.51
C TRP A 45 9.99 -17.96 0.15
N PRO A 46 9.39 -18.43 -0.96
CA PRO A 46 9.72 -17.93 -2.30
C PRO A 46 9.34 -16.46 -2.55
N GLY A 47 8.31 -15.97 -1.86
CA GLY A 47 7.79 -14.61 -2.03
C GLY A 47 6.42 -14.58 -2.71
N PRO A 48 5.75 -13.41 -2.72
CA PRO A 48 4.34 -13.30 -3.10
C PRO A 48 4.08 -13.39 -4.61
N ASN A 49 5.12 -13.21 -5.43
CA ASN A 49 5.00 -13.28 -6.89
C ASN A 49 5.44 -14.64 -7.46
N ASP A 50 5.85 -15.58 -6.62
CA ASP A 50 6.26 -16.93 -7.04
C ASP A 50 5.03 -17.83 -7.14
N GLU A 51 4.96 -18.67 -8.18
CA GLU A 51 3.86 -19.62 -8.39
C GLU A 51 3.66 -20.60 -7.22
N ARG A 52 4.72 -20.83 -6.43
CA ARG A 52 4.71 -21.71 -5.26
C ARG A 52 4.26 -21.00 -3.98
N ALA A 53 3.95 -19.71 -4.02
CA ALA A 53 3.60 -18.93 -2.83
C ALA A 53 2.41 -19.52 -2.06
N LEU A 54 1.30 -19.79 -2.75
CA LEU A 54 0.13 -20.41 -2.13
C LEU A 54 0.44 -21.85 -1.66
N PRO A 55 0.95 -22.77 -2.50
CA PRO A 55 1.33 -24.11 -2.06
C PRO A 55 2.23 -24.11 -0.82
N PHE A 56 3.22 -23.21 -0.78
CA PHE A 56 4.12 -23.05 0.36
C PHE A 56 3.36 -22.67 1.63
N LEU A 57 2.46 -21.70 1.57
CA LEU A 57 1.67 -21.27 2.73
C LEU A 57 0.73 -22.39 3.23
N LEU A 58 0.17 -23.21 2.34
CA LEU A 58 -0.65 -24.36 2.73
C LEU A 58 0.19 -25.46 3.41
N GLU A 59 1.39 -25.73 2.91
CA GLU A 59 2.31 -26.70 3.52
C GLU A 59 2.89 -26.20 4.86
N ALA A 60 3.25 -24.92 4.92
CA ALA A 60 3.83 -24.30 6.11
C ALA A 60 2.92 -24.41 7.32
N ALA A 61 1.60 -24.37 7.11
CA ALA A 61 0.61 -24.61 8.16
C ALA A 61 0.88 -25.93 8.90
N ARG A 62 0.94 -27.02 8.14
CA ARG A 62 1.13 -28.38 8.68
C ARG A 62 2.52 -28.57 9.27
N LYS A 63 3.53 -28.13 8.53
CA LYS A 63 4.93 -28.34 8.90
C LYS A 63 5.31 -27.61 10.19
N HIS A 64 4.74 -26.42 10.40
CA HIS A 64 5.10 -25.55 11.52
C HIS A 64 3.99 -25.38 12.55
N ARG A 65 2.90 -26.18 12.47
CA ARG A 65 1.75 -26.15 13.38
C ARG A 65 1.11 -24.75 13.45
N LEU A 66 0.86 -24.15 12.30
CA LEU A 66 0.30 -22.81 12.16
C LEU A 66 -1.19 -22.82 11.82
N GLU A 67 -1.85 -23.98 11.84
CA GLU A 67 -3.30 -24.07 11.69
C GLU A 67 -4.04 -23.26 12.75
N GLY A 68 -5.08 -22.55 12.32
CA GLY A 68 -5.88 -21.65 13.15
C GLY A 68 -5.14 -20.41 13.64
N CYS A 69 -3.87 -20.20 13.27
CA CYS A 69 -3.14 -19.01 13.64
C CYS A 69 -3.64 -17.79 12.86
N LEU A 70 -3.54 -16.61 13.49
CA LEU A 70 -3.79 -15.35 12.82
C LEU A 70 -2.66 -15.06 11.83
N LEU A 71 -2.97 -14.98 10.54
CA LEU A 71 -2.07 -14.57 9.47
C LEU A 71 -2.22 -13.06 9.24
N ILE A 72 -1.14 -12.32 9.47
CA ILE A 72 -1.06 -10.88 9.23
C ILE A 72 -0.07 -10.64 8.07
N PRO A 73 -0.56 -10.37 6.85
CA PRO A 73 0.30 -9.89 5.79
C PRO A 73 0.71 -8.45 6.09
N ALA A 74 2.01 -8.18 6.04
CA ALA A 74 2.58 -6.94 6.55
C ALA A 74 3.29 -6.09 5.47
N ALA A 75 3.05 -6.41 4.20
CA ALA A 75 3.43 -5.61 3.04
C ALA A 75 2.42 -5.80 1.89
N ASP A 76 2.33 -4.82 0.99
CA ASP A 76 1.31 -4.75 -0.05
C ASP A 76 1.23 -6.00 -0.95
N PRO A 77 2.35 -6.59 -1.42
CA PRO A 77 2.29 -7.80 -2.26
C PRO A 77 1.71 -9.01 -1.51
N GLU A 78 2.06 -9.19 -0.24
CA GLU A 78 1.53 -10.24 0.63
C GLU A 78 0.05 -10.02 0.92
N VAL A 79 -0.37 -8.76 1.15
CA VAL A 79 -1.78 -8.40 1.35
C VAL A 79 -2.59 -8.81 0.12
N ARG A 80 -2.10 -8.48 -1.08
CA ARG A 80 -2.74 -8.87 -2.34
C ARG A 80 -2.82 -10.39 -2.50
N LEU A 81 -1.70 -11.12 -2.36
CA LEU A 81 -1.66 -12.58 -2.49
C LEU A 81 -2.69 -13.25 -1.55
N VAL A 82 -2.72 -12.82 -0.29
CA VAL A 82 -3.62 -13.38 0.72
C VAL A 82 -5.08 -13.07 0.38
N SER A 83 -5.37 -11.86 -0.09
CA SER A 83 -6.71 -11.41 -0.46
C SER A 83 -7.24 -12.11 -1.73
N GLU A 84 -6.38 -12.37 -2.72
CA GLU A 84 -6.71 -13.14 -3.94
C GLU A 84 -6.95 -14.63 -3.62
N ASN A 85 -6.25 -15.18 -2.62
CA ASN A 85 -6.35 -16.59 -2.21
C ASN A 85 -7.12 -16.77 -0.90
N LEU A 86 -7.98 -15.82 -0.56
CA LEU A 86 -8.60 -15.72 0.77
C LEU A 86 -9.36 -17.00 1.15
N ALA A 87 -10.14 -17.58 0.23
CA ALA A 87 -10.94 -18.77 0.50
C ALA A 87 -10.06 -19.98 0.87
N ALA A 88 -9.00 -20.24 0.10
CA ALA A 88 -8.10 -21.36 0.34
C ALA A 88 -7.30 -21.19 1.64
N LEU A 89 -6.81 -19.98 1.91
CA LEU A 89 -6.03 -19.70 3.11
C LEU A 89 -6.90 -19.64 4.37
N SER A 90 -8.15 -19.14 4.27
CA SER A 90 -9.07 -19.06 5.43
C SER A 90 -9.57 -20.43 5.91
N ALA A 91 -9.45 -21.47 5.07
CA ALA A 91 -9.71 -22.84 5.50
C ALA A 91 -8.66 -23.35 6.52
N ILE A 92 -7.52 -22.67 6.65
CA ILE A 92 -6.38 -23.10 7.47
C ILE A 92 -5.97 -22.03 8.48
N TYR A 93 -5.99 -20.75 8.09
CA TYR A 93 -5.57 -19.61 8.90
C TYR A 93 -6.77 -18.75 9.30
N LYS A 94 -6.63 -18.00 10.40
CA LYS A 94 -7.49 -16.85 10.68
C LYS A 94 -6.96 -15.65 9.90
N ILE A 95 -7.79 -15.02 9.07
CA ILE A 95 -7.40 -13.89 8.21
C ILE A 95 -8.37 -12.74 8.43
N LEU A 96 -7.84 -11.52 8.57
CA LEU A 96 -8.58 -10.28 8.76
C LEU A 96 -8.42 -9.38 7.53
N LEU A 97 -8.72 -9.92 6.35
CA LEU A 97 -8.73 -9.20 5.09
C LEU A 97 -10.02 -9.48 4.33
N PRO A 98 -10.55 -8.50 3.58
CA PRO A 98 -11.59 -8.75 2.60
C PRO A 98 -11.01 -9.49 1.38
N SER A 99 -11.89 -10.00 0.51
CA SER A 99 -11.48 -10.54 -0.80
C SER A 99 -10.86 -9.46 -1.69
N TRP A 100 -10.08 -9.87 -2.68
CA TRP A 100 -9.45 -8.92 -3.60
C TRP A 100 -10.47 -8.03 -4.30
N ASP A 101 -11.64 -8.59 -4.63
CA ASP A 101 -12.73 -7.85 -5.27
C ASP A 101 -13.18 -6.61 -4.49
N ALA A 102 -13.17 -6.70 -3.16
CA ALA A 102 -13.47 -5.59 -2.28
C ALA A 102 -12.22 -4.73 -1.97
N LEU A 103 -11.06 -5.37 -1.76
CA LEU A 103 -9.83 -4.67 -1.38
C LEU A 103 -9.28 -3.77 -2.49
N GLN A 104 -9.43 -4.16 -3.76
CA GLN A 104 -8.94 -3.38 -4.89
C GLN A 104 -9.51 -1.97 -4.94
N TRP A 105 -10.71 -1.73 -4.40
CA TRP A 105 -11.33 -0.41 -4.35
C TRP A 105 -10.55 0.62 -3.51
N VAL A 106 -9.67 0.18 -2.62
CA VAL A 106 -8.79 1.06 -1.83
C VAL A 106 -7.33 0.98 -2.24
N CYS A 107 -6.92 -0.08 -2.94
CA CYS A 107 -5.54 -0.24 -3.42
C CYS A 107 -5.31 0.39 -4.80
N ASP A 108 -6.31 0.32 -5.68
CA ASP A 108 -6.26 0.83 -7.05
C ASP A 108 -6.74 2.30 -7.08
N LYS A 109 -5.85 3.22 -7.47
CA LYS A 109 -6.12 4.67 -7.43
C LYS A 109 -7.34 5.07 -8.26
N PRO A 110 -7.50 4.65 -9.54
CA PRO A 110 -8.73 4.83 -10.30
C PRO A 110 -10.00 4.40 -9.55
N PHE A 111 -10.05 3.19 -8.98
CA PHE A 111 -11.22 2.74 -8.22
C PHE A 111 -11.44 3.57 -6.95
N LEU A 112 -10.36 3.89 -6.24
CA LEU A 112 -10.40 4.72 -5.04
C LEU A 112 -10.96 6.12 -5.33
N TYR A 113 -10.48 6.78 -6.39
CA TYR A 113 -10.95 8.12 -6.76
C TYR A 113 -12.38 8.12 -7.28
N ARG A 114 -12.78 7.08 -8.02
CA ARG A 114 -14.18 6.87 -8.40
C ARG A 114 -15.06 6.76 -7.17
N ARG A 115 -14.69 5.91 -6.20
CA ARG A 115 -15.44 5.74 -4.96
C ARG A 115 -15.50 7.01 -4.14
N ALA A 116 -14.39 7.73 -4.03
CA ALA A 116 -14.34 9.02 -3.34
C ALA A 116 -15.29 10.04 -3.96
N THR A 117 -15.34 10.10 -5.30
CA THR A 117 -16.28 10.96 -6.03
C THR A 117 -17.73 10.56 -5.78
N GLU A 118 -18.07 9.26 -5.84
CA GLU A 118 -19.41 8.74 -5.53
C GLU A 118 -19.85 9.10 -4.10
N LEU A 119 -18.91 9.12 -3.15
CA LEU A 119 -19.11 9.52 -1.75
C LEU A 119 -19.02 11.03 -1.51
N ARG A 120 -18.79 11.84 -2.55
CA ARG A 120 -18.60 13.31 -2.48
C ARG A 120 -17.43 13.73 -1.58
N LEU A 121 -16.40 12.91 -1.48
CA LEU A 121 -15.16 13.24 -0.80
C LEU A 121 -14.29 14.14 -1.70
N SER A 122 -13.60 15.08 -1.09
CA SER A 122 -12.67 15.95 -1.81
C SER A 122 -11.45 15.14 -2.26
N ILE A 123 -11.17 15.18 -3.57
CA ILE A 123 -9.97 14.60 -4.18
C ILE A 123 -9.27 15.66 -5.03
N PRO A 124 -7.94 15.56 -5.21
CA PRO A 124 -7.27 16.44 -6.15
C PRO A 124 -7.80 16.17 -7.57
N ARG A 125 -7.91 17.24 -8.37
CA ARG A 125 -8.37 17.19 -9.76
C ARG A 125 -7.61 16.12 -10.52
N THR A 126 -8.34 15.13 -11.00
CA THR A 126 -7.80 13.96 -11.70
C THR A 126 -8.29 14.00 -13.14
N TYR A 127 -7.39 13.76 -14.09
CA TYR A 127 -7.66 13.84 -15.50
C TYR A 127 -7.88 12.44 -16.06
N ASP A 128 -9.00 12.22 -16.75
CA ASP A 128 -9.33 10.94 -17.37
C ASP A 128 -8.57 10.78 -18.69
N ILE A 129 -7.41 10.12 -18.61
CA ILE A 129 -6.47 9.93 -19.71
C ILE A 129 -6.06 8.47 -19.74
N ALA A 130 -6.39 7.78 -20.83
CA ALA A 130 -6.03 6.39 -21.06
C ALA A 130 -5.20 6.20 -22.36
N SER A 131 -4.98 7.28 -23.13
CA SER A 131 -4.29 7.23 -24.41
C SER A 131 -3.48 8.50 -24.71
N MET A 132 -2.50 8.39 -25.62
CA MET A 132 -1.75 9.54 -26.12
C MET A 132 -2.63 10.58 -26.80
N VAL A 133 -3.72 10.16 -27.45
CA VAL A 133 -4.67 11.07 -28.10
C VAL A 133 -5.35 11.95 -27.06
N GLN A 134 -5.88 11.37 -25.99
CA GLN A 134 -6.47 12.13 -24.88
C GLN A 134 -5.45 13.01 -24.19
N ALA A 135 -4.24 12.49 -23.91
CA ALA A 135 -3.16 13.27 -23.32
C ALA A 135 -2.81 14.50 -24.16
N SER A 136 -2.93 14.41 -25.49
CA SER A 136 -2.58 15.48 -26.41
C SER A 136 -3.71 16.44 -26.72
N SER A 137 -4.95 16.19 -26.28
CA SER A 137 -6.11 17.04 -26.57
C SER A 137 -6.76 17.66 -25.33
N LEU A 138 -6.61 17.04 -24.17
CA LEU A 138 -7.32 17.47 -22.96
C LEU A 138 -6.73 18.77 -22.38
N ASP A 139 -7.60 19.70 -21.99
CA ASP A 139 -7.17 20.95 -21.35
C ASP A 139 -6.79 20.69 -19.89
N MET A 140 -5.56 21.08 -19.53
CA MET A 140 -4.97 20.78 -18.24
C MET A 140 -4.35 22.02 -17.61
N VAL A 141 -4.46 22.10 -16.29
CA VAL A 141 -3.76 23.10 -15.48
C VAL A 141 -2.52 22.47 -14.88
N PHE A 142 -1.37 23.08 -15.15
CA PHE A 142 -0.06 22.65 -14.66
C PHE A 142 0.31 23.39 -13.36
N PRO A 143 1.16 22.79 -12.51
CA PRO A 143 1.82 21.49 -12.67
C PRO A 143 0.91 20.28 -12.37
N VAL A 144 1.20 19.17 -13.05
CA VAL A 144 0.55 17.87 -12.84
C VAL A 144 1.55 16.82 -12.37
N VAL A 145 1.03 15.75 -11.79
CA VAL A 145 1.78 14.59 -11.34
C VAL A 145 1.27 13.33 -12.03
N LEU A 146 2.21 12.48 -12.47
CA LEU A 146 1.95 11.16 -13.04
C LEU A 146 2.39 10.10 -12.03
N LYS A 147 1.55 9.10 -11.79
CA LYS A 147 1.83 7.99 -10.88
C LYS A 147 1.21 6.70 -11.39
N PRO A 148 1.75 5.51 -11.05
CA PRO A 148 1.09 4.27 -11.40
C PRO A 148 -0.25 4.15 -10.65
N HIS A 149 -1.24 3.51 -11.27
CA HIS A 149 -2.55 3.20 -10.65
C HIS A 149 -2.38 2.42 -9.34
N MET A 150 -1.54 1.40 -9.33
CA MET A 150 -1.18 0.59 -8.16
C MET A 150 0.16 0.99 -7.54
N GLY A 151 0.34 0.74 -6.24
CA GLY A 151 1.65 0.80 -5.59
C GLY A 151 2.52 -0.41 -5.92
N GLY A 152 3.84 -0.28 -5.76
CA GLY A 152 4.80 -1.35 -6.04
C GLY A 152 5.15 -1.50 -7.53
N GLY A 153 5.98 -2.51 -7.82
CA GLY A 153 6.54 -2.75 -9.16
C GLY A 153 7.97 -2.24 -9.32
N ASN A 154 8.63 -2.68 -10.40
CA ASN A 154 10.05 -2.42 -10.67
C ASN A 154 10.28 -1.46 -11.85
N THR A 155 9.21 -0.90 -12.42
CA THR A 155 9.33 0.08 -13.52
C THR A 155 9.90 1.39 -13.01
N ARG A 156 10.40 2.24 -13.91
CA ARG A 156 10.96 3.54 -13.54
C ARG A 156 9.91 4.42 -12.88
N ILE A 157 8.69 4.46 -13.43
CA ILE A 157 7.60 5.23 -12.83
C ILE A 157 7.16 4.65 -11.48
N ALA A 158 7.16 3.32 -11.31
CA ALA A 158 6.89 2.70 -10.02
C ALA A 158 7.94 3.06 -8.95
N ARG A 159 9.22 3.09 -9.33
CA ARG A 159 10.33 3.48 -8.45
C ARG A 159 10.33 4.98 -8.15
N ALA A 160 10.02 5.81 -9.14
CA ALA A 160 9.87 7.25 -8.95
C ALA A 160 8.66 7.57 -8.06
N LYS A 161 7.64 6.69 -8.04
CA LYS A 161 6.30 6.86 -7.43
C LYS A 161 5.49 7.98 -8.06
N VAL A 162 6.11 9.13 -8.28
CA VAL A 162 5.52 10.32 -8.89
C VAL A 162 6.53 10.96 -9.84
N VAL A 163 6.06 11.34 -11.02
CA VAL A 163 6.78 12.20 -11.96
C VAL A 163 5.99 13.51 -12.09
N GLN A 164 6.62 14.64 -11.78
CA GLN A 164 6.00 15.96 -11.96
C GLN A 164 6.25 16.46 -13.40
N ALA A 165 5.25 17.10 -13.98
CA ALA A 165 5.34 17.81 -15.25
C ALA A 165 4.77 19.22 -15.09
N ASP A 166 5.59 20.22 -15.41
CA ASP A 166 5.28 21.64 -15.21
C ASP A 166 4.63 22.30 -16.43
N ASP A 167 4.62 21.61 -17.57
CA ASP A 167 4.04 22.08 -18.82
C ASP A 167 3.57 20.93 -19.71
N ARG A 168 2.91 21.27 -20.82
CA ARG A 168 2.38 20.30 -21.80
C ARG A 168 3.46 19.42 -22.43
N ALA A 169 4.64 19.98 -22.70
CA ALA A 169 5.71 19.25 -23.38
C ALA A 169 6.32 18.17 -22.48
N SER A 170 6.68 18.55 -21.25
CA SER A 170 7.16 17.65 -20.20
C SER A 170 6.12 16.59 -19.84
N PHE A 171 4.83 16.95 -19.80
CA PHE A 171 3.75 16.01 -19.57
C PHE A 171 3.64 14.94 -20.67
N LEU A 172 3.61 15.33 -21.94
CA LEU A 172 3.50 14.38 -23.05
C LEU A 172 4.71 13.44 -23.13
N ALA A 173 5.90 13.92 -22.78
CA ALA A 173 7.10 13.09 -22.68
C ALA A 173 6.97 12.08 -21.52
N ALA A 174 6.61 12.55 -20.32
CA ALA A 174 6.45 11.71 -19.13
C ALA A 174 5.34 10.67 -19.30
N TYR A 175 4.20 11.06 -19.87
CA TYR A 175 3.07 10.16 -20.10
C TYR A 175 3.42 9.06 -21.09
N ARG A 176 4.15 9.37 -22.17
CA ARG A 176 4.60 8.38 -23.14
C ARG A 176 5.54 7.34 -22.51
N ASP A 177 6.56 7.81 -21.79
CA ASP A 177 7.49 6.92 -21.06
C ASP A 177 6.75 6.02 -20.06
N ALA A 178 5.79 6.59 -19.33
CA ALA A 178 4.96 5.86 -18.39
C ALA A 178 4.06 4.83 -19.10
N ALA A 179 3.38 5.23 -20.17
CA ALA A 179 2.46 4.38 -20.92
C ALA A 179 3.19 3.21 -21.60
N GLU A 180 4.42 3.39 -22.06
CA GLU A 180 5.27 2.30 -22.59
C GLU A 180 5.63 1.28 -21.50
N GLN A 181 5.80 1.71 -20.25
CA GLN A 181 6.19 0.83 -19.14
C GLN A 181 5.02 0.09 -18.50
N ILE A 182 3.87 0.74 -18.36
CA ILE A 182 2.74 0.20 -17.59
C ILE A 182 1.40 0.18 -18.36
N GLY A 183 1.33 0.72 -19.57
CA GLY A 183 0.08 0.94 -20.31
C GLY A 183 -0.57 2.28 -19.94
N GLY A 184 -1.12 3.00 -20.92
CA GLY A 184 -1.69 4.33 -20.72
C GLY A 184 -2.81 4.36 -19.68
N GLN A 185 -3.68 3.36 -19.70
CA GLN A 185 -4.78 3.20 -18.73
C GLN A 185 -4.31 3.00 -17.28
N ASN A 186 -3.05 2.66 -17.08
CA ASN A 186 -2.46 2.40 -15.76
C ASN A 186 -1.69 3.63 -15.23
N VAL A 187 -1.68 4.74 -15.97
CA VAL A 187 -1.07 6.01 -15.59
C VAL A 187 -2.13 6.95 -15.03
N VAL A 188 -2.01 7.32 -13.77
CA VAL A 188 -2.88 8.30 -13.12
C VAL A 188 -2.26 9.68 -13.27
N VAL A 189 -3.03 10.61 -13.82
CA VAL A 189 -2.66 12.02 -14.00
C VAL A 189 -3.52 12.90 -13.11
N GLN A 190 -2.88 13.70 -12.25
CA GLN A 190 -3.57 14.48 -11.21
C GLN A 190 -2.90 15.85 -11.04
N GLU A 191 -3.63 16.86 -10.58
CA GLU A 191 -3.02 18.13 -10.18
C GLU A 191 -2.00 17.95 -9.05
N ARG A 192 -0.96 18.79 -9.04
CA ARG A 192 -0.05 18.87 -7.90
C ARG A 192 -0.68 19.73 -6.80
N VAL A 193 -1.04 19.11 -5.67
CA VAL A 193 -1.49 19.85 -4.49
C VAL A 193 -0.31 20.60 -3.87
N PRO A 194 -0.39 21.92 -3.65
CA PRO A 194 0.67 22.69 -3.02
C PRO A 194 0.77 22.39 -1.52
N GLY A 195 1.95 22.64 -0.95
CA GLY A 195 2.22 22.44 0.47
C GLY A 195 3.28 21.36 0.74
N GLY A 196 3.86 21.42 1.93
CA GLY A 196 4.85 20.45 2.42
C GLY A 196 4.28 19.51 3.49
N GLY A 197 5.17 18.83 4.21
CA GLY A 197 4.79 17.89 5.27
C GLY A 197 3.89 18.47 6.37
N GLU A 198 3.95 19.78 6.61
CA GLU A 198 3.09 20.48 7.57
C GLU A 198 1.59 20.39 7.25
N SER A 199 1.25 20.16 5.99
CA SER A 199 -0.13 19.99 5.50
C SER A 199 -0.44 18.55 5.08
N GLN A 200 0.42 17.58 5.41
CA GLN A 200 0.23 16.18 5.08
C GLN A 200 -0.26 15.38 6.29
N PHE A 201 -1.56 15.10 6.28
CA PHE A 201 -2.23 14.32 7.32
C PHE A 201 -2.50 12.89 6.84
N SER A 202 -2.58 11.96 7.78
CA SER A 202 -2.99 10.58 7.55
C SER A 202 -3.91 10.15 8.68
N TYR A 203 -5.07 9.62 8.32
CA TYR A 203 -5.94 8.93 9.25
C TYR A 203 -5.57 7.44 9.27
N ALA A 204 -5.36 6.90 10.46
CA ALA A 204 -5.06 5.49 10.66
C ALA A 204 -6.01 4.92 11.71
N ALA A 205 -6.60 3.77 11.42
CA ALA A 205 -7.57 3.16 12.31
C ALA A 205 -7.60 1.64 12.19
N LEU A 206 -7.95 1.00 13.29
CA LEU A 206 -8.36 -0.39 13.35
C LEU A 206 -9.88 -0.45 13.42
N TRP A 207 -10.49 -1.12 12.44
CA TRP A 207 -11.93 -1.24 12.32
C TRP A 207 -12.38 -2.64 12.69
N ASN A 208 -13.50 -2.73 13.39
CA ASN A 208 -14.20 -3.98 13.67
C ASN A 208 -15.70 -3.76 13.44
N GLU A 209 -16.34 -4.63 12.65
CA GLU A 209 -17.78 -4.61 12.40
C GLU A 209 -18.33 -3.22 12.02
N GLY A 210 -17.61 -2.51 11.15
CA GLY A 210 -18.01 -1.20 10.64
C GLY A 210 -17.81 -0.03 11.61
N LYS A 211 -17.05 -0.21 12.71
CA LYS A 211 -16.72 0.85 13.67
C LYS A 211 -15.22 0.92 13.94
N PRO A 212 -14.63 2.12 14.08
CA PRO A 212 -13.26 2.24 14.56
C PRO A 212 -13.20 1.85 16.04
N ILE A 213 -12.29 0.93 16.39
CA ILE A 213 -12.01 0.54 17.79
C ILE A 213 -10.72 1.19 18.33
N ALA A 214 -9.88 1.67 17.42
CA ALA A 214 -8.76 2.54 17.70
C ALA A 214 -8.50 3.39 16.46
N GLU A 215 -8.24 4.67 16.63
CA GLU A 215 -7.95 5.58 15.54
C GLU A 215 -7.05 6.72 16.01
N PHE A 216 -6.30 7.29 15.08
CA PHE A 216 -5.55 8.51 15.30
C PHE A 216 -5.32 9.23 13.97
N THR A 217 -5.08 10.52 14.06
CA THR A 217 -4.55 11.30 12.95
C THR A 217 -3.07 11.55 13.19
N ALA A 218 -2.29 11.44 12.12
CA ALA A 218 -0.88 11.73 12.12
C ALA A 218 -0.54 12.80 11.09
N ARG A 219 0.41 13.66 11.42
CA ARG A 219 1.04 14.60 10.50
C ARG A 219 2.43 14.10 10.14
N ARG A 220 2.74 14.09 8.85
CA ARG A 220 4.04 13.66 8.32
C ARG A 220 4.89 14.88 7.98
N SER A 221 5.42 15.54 9.01
CA SER A 221 6.13 16.81 8.84
C SER A 221 7.45 16.64 8.08
N ARG A 222 8.08 15.44 8.10
CA ARG A 222 9.27 15.15 7.28
C ARG A 222 9.22 13.76 6.64
N GLN A 223 9.70 13.71 5.40
CA GLN A 223 9.80 12.51 4.57
C GLN A 223 11.04 12.54 3.67
N TYR A 224 11.39 11.38 3.12
CA TYR A 224 12.45 11.24 2.13
C TYR A 224 11.96 10.48 0.88
N PRO A 225 12.15 11.04 -0.34
CA PRO A 225 12.53 12.43 -0.63
C PRO A 225 11.53 13.46 -0.05
N VAL A 226 11.90 14.75 -0.04
CA VAL A 226 11.07 15.83 0.54
C VAL A 226 9.72 15.91 -0.17
N ASP A 227 9.74 15.95 -1.50
CA ASP A 227 8.55 15.80 -2.33
C ASP A 227 8.33 14.34 -2.68
N PHE A 228 7.06 13.91 -2.68
CA PHE A 228 6.66 12.56 -3.10
C PHE A 228 7.40 11.42 -2.37
N GLY A 229 7.61 11.60 -1.07
CA GLY A 229 8.44 10.74 -0.22
C GLY A 229 8.11 9.26 -0.29
N TYR A 230 9.17 8.45 -0.20
CA TYR A 230 9.07 7.00 -0.09
C TYR A 230 8.78 6.57 1.36
N THR A 231 9.42 7.23 2.32
CA THR A 231 9.32 6.93 3.74
C THR A 231 9.21 8.22 4.55
N SER A 232 8.53 8.16 5.69
CA SER A 232 8.51 9.25 6.65
C SER A 232 9.74 9.18 7.54
N THR A 233 10.36 10.33 7.80
CA THR A 233 11.49 10.46 8.73
C THR A 233 11.07 11.14 10.04
N PHE A 234 9.89 11.78 10.05
CA PHE A 234 9.28 12.31 11.25
C PHE A 234 7.76 12.37 11.09
N VAL A 235 7.08 11.71 12.02
CA VAL A 235 5.62 11.61 12.07
C VAL A 235 5.19 11.92 13.50
N GLU A 236 4.17 12.76 13.62
CA GLU A 236 3.62 13.18 14.90
C GLU A 236 2.13 12.80 14.94
N ILE A 237 1.67 12.27 16.06
CA ILE A 237 0.22 12.15 16.30
C ILE A 237 -0.29 13.55 16.61
N VAL A 238 -1.34 13.97 15.91
CA VAL A 238 -1.93 15.30 16.05
C VAL A 238 -3.44 15.19 16.18
N ASP A 239 -4.04 16.11 16.91
CA ASP A 239 -5.49 16.29 16.89
C ASP A 239 -5.86 17.17 15.69
N ALA A 240 -6.42 16.54 14.65
CA ALA A 240 -6.85 17.20 13.43
C ALA A 240 -8.20 16.64 12.97
N PRO A 241 -9.32 17.00 13.63
CA PRO A 241 -10.64 16.42 13.37
C PRO A 241 -11.09 16.57 11.92
N ARG A 242 -10.70 17.66 11.25
CA ARG A 242 -10.99 17.92 9.83
C ARG A 242 -10.37 16.90 8.86
N ALA A 243 -9.41 16.10 9.31
CA ALA A 243 -8.80 15.04 8.50
C ALA A 243 -9.57 13.71 8.55
N VAL A 244 -10.58 13.58 9.43
CA VAL A 244 -11.29 12.32 9.69
C VAL A 244 -12.60 12.22 8.91
N ALA A 245 -13.33 13.33 8.73
CA ALA A 245 -14.36 13.62 7.71
C ALA A 245 -15.11 14.89 8.13
#